data_AF-A0A5J4Q0A8-F1
#
_entry.id   AF-A0A5J4Q0A8-F1
#
_cell.length_a   1.000
_cell.length_b   1.000
_cell.length_c   1.000
_cell.angle_alpha   90.00
_cell.angle_beta   90.00
_cell.angle_gamma   90.00
#
_symmetry.space_group_name_H-M   'P 1'
#
loop_
_entity.id
_entity.type
_entity.pdbx_description
1 polymer ?
#
loop_
_entity_poly.entity_id
_entity_poly.type
_entity_poly.pdbx_seq_one_letter_code
_entity_poly.pdbx_strand_id
1 'polypeptide(L)'
;MVPLQVQNNASSNSELSNTRTIRSSSNQKKDNERIHKTTSRNHRDGKDKYKEGEQLYRELAELTNLDSVAIDQLIAGINPETWRKRRAGLTPLANYLKQNNINTSTLLSNKSDVELVNVLAWYKERGGPKLQQRMKNMKIHCGVVLSQFSQMNDINNSSLVKTYSKGQGLSIQSKPRFPTI
;
A
#
# COMPACT_ATOMS: atom_id res chain seq x y z
N MET A 1 22.47 -53.76 -34.21
CA MET A 1 22.80 -54.91 -33.34
C MET A 1 22.14 -54.66 -32.00
N VAL A 2 21.07 -55.39 -31.71
CA VAL A 2 20.26 -55.32 -30.47
C VAL A 2 20.56 -56.59 -29.67
N PRO A 3 20.49 -56.54 -28.34
CA PRO A 3 19.84 -57.65 -27.63
C PRO A 3 18.73 -57.17 -26.69
N LEU A 4 17.60 -57.87 -26.81
CA LEU A 4 16.56 -58.00 -25.79
C LEU A 4 17.13 -58.69 -24.54
N GLN A 5 16.56 -58.40 -23.37
CA GLN A 5 16.23 -59.46 -22.42
C GLN A 5 14.95 -59.13 -21.65
N VAL A 6 13.93 -59.94 -21.94
CA VAL A 6 12.67 -60.08 -21.22
C VAL A 6 12.86 -61.17 -20.17
N GLN A 7 12.43 -60.94 -18.93
CA GLN A 7 12.08 -62.01 -18.01
C GLN A 7 10.79 -61.65 -17.28
N ASN A 8 9.71 -62.30 -17.73
CA ASN A 8 8.52 -62.57 -16.93
C ASN A 8 8.78 -63.87 -16.14
N ASN A 9 8.13 -64.03 -14.98
CA ASN A 9 7.24 -65.17 -14.71
C ASN A 9 6.52 -65.02 -13.36
N ALA A 10 5.26 -65.44 -13.40
CA ALA A 10 4.20 -65.32 -12.40
C ALA A 10 4.13 -66.52 -11.43
N SER A 11 3.38 -66.39 -10.33
CA SER A 11 2.15 -67.17 -10.02
C SER A 11 1.65 -66.85 -8.58
N SER A 12 0.43 -66.31 -8.43
CA SER A 12 -0.82 -66.98 -8.00
C SER A 12 -0.95 -67.15 -6.47
N ASN A 13 -2.10 -67.10 -5.79
CA ASN A 13 -3.49 -66.65 -6.00
C ASN A 13 -4.14 -66.80 -4.60
N SER A 14 -5.09 -65.93 -4.22
CA SER A 14 -6.30 -66.37 -3.51
C SER A 14 -7.39 -65.30 -3.56
N GLU A 15 -8.56 -65.75 -3.98
CA GLU A 15 -9.82 -65.04 -4.17
C GLU A 15 -10.52 -64.70 -2.85
N LEU A 16 -11.39 -63.69 -2.84
CA LEU A 16 -12.85 -63.89 -2.75
C LEU A 16 -13.59 -62.54 -2.73
N SER A 17 -14.24 -62.26 -3.86
CA SER A 17 -15.62 -61.80 -4.06
C SER A 17 -16.30 -60.95 -2.97
N ASN A 18 -16.83 -59.79 -3.37
CA ASN A 18 -18.29 -59.55 -3.36
C ASN A 18 -18.68 -58.31 -4.18
N THR A 19 -19.45 -58.57 -5.24
CA THR A 19 -20.15 -57.65 -6.13
C THR A 19 -21.37 -57.05 -5.44
N ARG A 20 -21.58 -55.73 -5.55
CA ARG A 20 -22.94 -55.16 -5.57
C ARG A 20 -23.04 -53.84 -6.34
N THR A 21 -23.53 -53.99 -7.56
CA THR A 21 -24.50 -53.12 -8.25
C THR A 21 -24.14 -51.67 -8.54
N ILE A 22 -23.87 -51.42 -9.83
CA ILE A 22 -23.92 -50.12 -10.50
C ILE A 22 -25.34 -49.55 -10.42
N ARG A 23 -25.48 -48.30 -9.95
CA ARG A 23 -26.58 -47.42 -10.38
C ARG A 23 -25.98 -46.13 -10.92
N SER A 24 -25.83 -46.10 -12.23
CA SER A 24 -25.61 -44.86 -12.98
C SER A 24 -26.85 -43.98 -12.81
N SER A 25 -26.69 -42.80 -12.22
CA SER A 25 -27.70 -41.75 -12.27
C SER A 25 -27.06 -40.50 -12.84
N SER A 26 -27.43 -40.24 -14.08
CA SER A 26 -27.11 -39.04 -14.85
C SER A 26 -27.67 -37.83 -14.15
N ASN A 27 -26.83 -36.87 -13.77
CA ASN A 27 -27.28 -35.52 -13.48
C ASN A 27 -26.46 -34.53 -14.30
N GLN A 28 -27.19 -33.98 -15.27
CA GLN A 28 -26.81 -32.97 -16.23
C GLN A 28 -26.14 -31.77 -15.56
N LYS A 29 -25.04 -31.31 -16.16
CA LYS A 29 -24.55 -29.93 -16.02
C LYS A 29 -25.70 -29.00 -16.44
N LYS A 30 -26.25 -28.24 -15.49
CA LYS A 30 -27.03 -27.04 -15.78
C LYS A 30 -26.25 -25.86 -15.25
N ASP A 31 -25.57 -25.19 -16.18
CA ASP A 31 -25.16 -23.81 -16.02
C ASP A 31 -26.44 -22.98 -15.86
N ASN A 32 -26.63 -22.36 -14.69
CA ASN A 32 -27.53 -21.23 -14.60
C ASN A 32 -27.07 -20.26 -13.51
N GLU A 33 -26.54 -19.14 -14.00
CA GLU A 33 -26.64 -17.80 -13.42
C GLU A 33 -26.49 -17.69 -11.89
N ARG A 34 -25.25 -17.79 -11.42
CA ARG A 34 -24.88 -17.32 -10.09
C ARG A 34 -24.93 -15.79 -10.10
N ILE A 35 -26.08 -15.22 -9.75
CA ILE A 35 -26.18 -13.84 -9.29
C ILE A 35 -25.13 -13.68 -8.19
N HIS A 36 -24.05 -12.97 -8.52
CA HIS A 36 -23.04 -12.57 -7.55
C HIS A 36 -23.72 -11.55 -6.62
N LYS A 37 -24.38 -12.05 -5.57
CA LYS A 37 -24.62 -11.25 -4.37
C LYS A 37 -23.25 -10.83 -3.87
N THR A 38 -22.88 -9.60 -4.16
CA THR A 38 -21.74 -8.91 -3.55
C THR A 38 -21.97 -9.00 -2.05
N THR A 39 -21.23 -9.89 -1.39
CA THR A 39 -21.13 -9.89 0.07
C THR A 39 -20.53 -8.55 0.46
N SER A 40 -21.39 -7.65 0.92
CA SER A 40 -21.04 -6.42 1.61
C SER A 40 -19.96 -6.78 2.64
N ARG A 41 -18.72 -6.37 2.37
CA ARG A 41 -17.65 -6.51 3.35
C ARG A 41 -17.99 -5.56 4.48
N ASN A 42 -18.46 -6.13 5.57
CA ASN A 42 -18.74 -5.45 6.83
C ASN A 42 -17.71 -4.33 7.09
N HIS A 43 -18.23 -3.12 7.26
CA HIS A 43 -17.52 -1.88 7.56
C HIS A 43 -16.67 -2.07 8.82
N ARG A 44 -15.37 -2.36 8.65
CA ARG A 44 -14.38 -2.43 9.73
C ARG A 44 -13.79 -1.04 9.96
N ASP A 45 -14.63 -0.06 10.29
CA ASP A 45 -14.18 1.32 10.53
C ASP A 45 -13.18 1.39 11.70
N GLY A 46 -13.32 0.52 12.70
CA GLY A 46 -12.48 0.52 13.90
C GLY A 46 -11.03 0.03 13.74
N LYS A 47 -10.58 -0.36 12.54
CA LYS A 47 -9.21 -0.92 12.32
C LYS A 47 -8.40 -0.25 11.21
N ASP A 48 -8.80 0.94 10.75
CA ASP A 48 -7.96 1.65 9.79
C ASP A 48 -6.74 2.27 10.47
N LYS A 49 -5.60 1.58 10.33
CA LYS A 49 -4.29 2.01 10.86
C LYS A 49 -3.77 3.33 10.26
N TYR A 50 -4.38 3.83 9.18
CA TYR A 50 -4.00 5.07 8.52
C TYR A 50 -5.08 6.16 8.62
N LYS A 51 -6.07 5.99 9.51
CA LYS A 51 -7.14 6.97 9.78
C LYS A 51 -6.58 8.36 10.05
N GLU A 52 -5.51 8.46 10.83
CA GLU A 52 -4.89 9.75 11.15
C GLU A 52 -4.27 10.43 9.92
N GLY A 53 -3.71 9.65 8.99
CA GLY A 53 -3.22 10.18 7.73
C GLY A 53 -4.34 10.65 6.79
N GLU A 54 -5.50 10.01 6.85
CA GLU A 54 -6.69 10.48 6.14
C GLU A 54 -7.22 11.79 6.72
N GLN A 55 -7.37 11.85 8.04
CA GLN A 55 -7.84 13.05 8.72
C GLN A 55 -6.97 14.26 8.39
N LEU A 56 -5.64 14.08 8.45
CA LEU A 56 -4.70 15.14 8.08
C LEU A 56 -4.86 15.58 6.62
N TYR A 57 -5.10 14.65 5.68
CA TYR A 57 -5.33 15.02 4.28
C TYR A 57 -6.58 15.90 4.12
N ARG A 58 -7.67 15.53 4.81
CA ARG A 58 -8.94 16.28 4.77
C ARG A 58 -8.77 17.65 5.39
N GLU A 59 -8.11 17.75 6.55
CA GLU A 59 -7.82 19.02 7.22
C GLU A 59 -6.98 19.96 6.33
N LEU A 60 -5.96 19.44 5.64
CA LEU A 60 -5.17 20.23 4.68
C LEU A 60 -6.03 20.75 3.53
N ALA A 61 -6.97 19.95 3.02
CA ALA A 61 -7.86 20.34 1.94
C ALA A 61 -8.91 21.38 2.40
N GLU A 62 -9.47 21.21 3.59
CA GLU A 62 -10.40 22.16 4.21
C GLU A 62 -9.74 23.53 4.44
N LEU A 63 -8.47 23.54 4.87
CA LEU A 63 -7.69 24.77 5.01
C LEU A 63 -7.43 25.48 3.67
N THR A 64 -7.54 24.78 2.54
CA THR A 64 -7.54 25.37 1.19
C THR A 64 -8.93 25.74 0.69
N ASN A 65 -9.93 25.78 1.59
CA ASN A 65 -11.35 26.10 1.33
C ASN A 65 -12.07 25.11 0.41
N LEU A 66 -11.63 23.85 0.34
CA LEU A 66 -12.42 22.81 -0.30
C LEU A 66 -13.54 22.36 0.64
N ASP A 67 -14.76 22.25 0.13
CA ASP A 67 -15.86 21.63 0.86
C ASP A 67 -15.71 20.11 0.93
N SER A 68 -16.44 19.48 1.84
CA SER A 68 -16.37 18.04 2.09
C SER A 68 -16.70 17.19 0.86
N VAL A 69 -17.64 17.64 0.01
CA VAL A 69 -18.04 16.92 -1.20
C VAL A 69 -16.92 16.96 -2.24
N ALA A 70 -16.29 18.11 -2.44
CA ALA A 70 -15.13 18.27 -3.31
C ALA A 70 -13.94 17.42 -2.83
N ILE A 71 -13.72 17.34 -1.51
CA ILE A 71 -12.68 16.48 -0.92
C ILE A 71 -12.98 15.00 -1.19
N ASP A 72 -14.23 14.56 -1.02
CA ASP A 72 -14.61 13.18 -1.30
C ASP A 72 -14.45 12.82 -2.78
N GLN A 73 -14.80 13.73 -3.69
CA GLN A 73 -14.57 13.56 -5.12
C GLN A 73 -13.07 13.49 -5.46
N LEU A 74 -12.26 14.35 -4.83
CA LEU A 74 -10.81 14.35 -4.98
C LEU A 74 -10.20 13.02 -4.52
N ILE A 75 -10.64 12.49 -3.38
CA ILE A 75 -10.20 11.19 -2.87
C ILE A 75 -10.66 10.05 -3.78
N ALA A 76 -11.92 10.07 -4.22
CA ALA A 76 -12.49 9.05 -5.10
C ALA A 76 -11.79 8.99 -6.48
N GLY A 77 -11.28 10.13 -6.96
CA GLY A 77 -10.50 10.21 -8.19
C GLY A 77 -9.07 9.66 -8.08
N ILE A 78 -8.54 9.47 -6.87
CA ILE A 78 -7.19 8.93 -6.66
C ILE A 78 -7.23 7.40 -6.75
N ASN A 79 -6.29 6.81 -7.48
CA ASN A 79 -6.10 5.35 -7.49
C ASN A 79 -6.04 4.79 -6.04
N PRO A 80 -6.80 3.74 -5.69
CA PRO A 80 -6.89 3.26 -4.29
C PRO A 80 -5.55 2.90 -3.65
N GLU A 81 -4.61 2.35 -4.43
CA GLU A 81 -3.27 2.00 -3.92
C GLU A 81 -2.43 3.26 -3.68
N THR A 82 -2.54 4.26 -4.55
CA THR A 82 -1.93 5.58 -4.34
C THR A 82 -2.51 6.27 -3.11
N TRP A 83 -3.84 6.23 -2.93
CA TRP A 83 -4.51 6.79 -1.76
C TRP A 83 -4.04 6.13 -0.47
N ARG A 84 -3.97 4.79 -0.45
CA ARG A 84 -3.44 4.02 0.68
C ARG A 84 -2.00 4.44 1.03
N LYS A 85 -1.15 4.65 0.04
CA LYS A 85 0.24 5.10 0.23
C LYS A 85 0.33 6.53 0.77
N ARG A 86 -0.52 7.45 0.27
CA ARG A 86 -0.64 8.83 0.79
C ARG A 86 -1.00 8.83 2.27
N ARG A 87 -2.08 8.15 2.65
CA ARG A 87 -2.50 8.02 4.06
C ARG A 87 -1.41 7.40 4.93
N ALA A 88 -0.73 6.36 4.44
CA ALA A 88 0.36 5.73 5.16
C ALA A 88 1.57 6.68 5.39
N GLY A 89 1.89 7.52 4.40
CA GLY A 89 2.94 8.54 4.51
C GLY A 89 2.57 9.66 5.48
N LEU A 90 1.30 10.10 5.45
CA LEU A 90 0.79 11.18 6.31
C LEU A 90 0.57 10.76 7.76
N THR A 91 0.35 9.47 8.05
CA THR A 91 0.06 9.02 9.42
C THR A 91 1.14 9.41 10.43
N PRO A 92 2.45 9.22 10.16
CA PRO A 92 3.50 9.74 11.03
C PRO A 92 3.57 11.27 11.13
N LEU A 93 3.22 11.98 10.06
CA LEU A 93 3.15 13.46 10.06
C LEU A 93 2.04 13.94 10.99
N ALA A 94 0.86 13.32 10.92
CA ALA A 94 -0.25 13.60 11.84
C ALA A 94 0.16 13.37 13.30
N ASN A 95 0.88 12.27 13.58
CA ASN A 95 1.39 11.99 14.91
C ASN A 95 2.40 13.04 15.39
N TYR A 96 3.27 13.53 14.51
CA TYR A 96 4.21 14.61 14.81
C TYR A 96 3.47 15.90 15.19
N LEU A 97 2.50 16.33 14.38
CA LEU A 97 1.74 17.56 14.65
C LEU A 97 1.04 17.49 16.00
N LYS A 98 0.32 16.39 16.27
CA LYS A 98 -0.40 16.20 17.53
C LYS A 98 0.53 16.21 18.74
N GLN A 99 1.67 15.54 18.66
CA GLN A 99 2.57 15.39 19.80
C GLN A 99 3.38 16.65 20.11
N ASN A 100 3.65 17.48 19.10
CA ASN A 100 4.37 18.74 19.25
C ASN A 100 3.42 19.95 19.32
N ASN A 101 2.10 19.73 19.35
CA ASN A 101 1.07 20.77 19.35
C ASN A 101 1.24 21.80 18.21
N ILE A 102 1.60 21.32 17.02
CA ILE A 102 1.82 22.14 15.83
C ILE A 102 0.52 22.23 15.05
N ASN A 103 0.14 23.46 14.69
CA ASN A 103 -1.04 23.71 13.88
C ASN A 103 -0.84 23.22 12.43
N THR A 104 -1.79 22.45 11.90
CA THR A 104 -1.76 21.92 10.53
C THR A 104 -1.55 23.00 9.45
N SER A 105 -2.04 24.22 9.68
CA SER A 105 -1.84 25.36 8.75
C SER A 105 -0.38 25.72 8.50
N THR A 106 0.56 25.39 9.40
CA THR A 106 2.00 25.63 9.18
C THR A 106 2.51 24.84 7.98
N LEU A 107 1.89 23.69 7.68
CA LEU A 107 2.22 22.84 6.55
C LEU A 107 1.82 23.42 5.19
N LEU A 108 0.98 24.45 5.16
CA LEU A 108 0.55 25.13 3.93
C LEU A 108 1.39 26.37 3.60
N SER A 109 2.29 26.76 4.50
CA SER A 109 3.16 27.92 4.34
C SER A 109 4.18 27.74 3.21
N ASN A 110 4.95 28.78 2.93
CA ASN A 110 6.09 28.71 2.01
C ASN A 110 7.30 27.94 2.58
N LYS A 111 7.21 27.41 3.81
CA LYS A 111 8.26 26.65 4.50
C LYS A 111 7.88 25.18 4.71
N SER A 112 6.99 24.64 3.89
CA SER A 112 6.57 23.23 3.97
C SER A 112 7.72 22.23 3.80
N ASP A 113 8.81 22.62 3.13
CA ASP A 113 10.03 21.83 3.04
C ASP A 113 10.78 21.73 4.38
N VAL A 114 10.82 22.82 5.15
CA VAL A 114 11.36 22.86 6.52
C VAL A 114 10.55 21.93 7.42
N GLU A 115 9.22 22.04 7.38
CA GLU A 115 8.36 21.18 8.19
C GLU A 115 8.49 19.70 7.82
N LEU A 116 8.59 19.38 6.53
CA LEU A 116 8.86 18.00 6.10
C LEU A 116 10.18 17.48 6.66
N VAL A 117 11.24 18.29 6.68
CA VAL A 117 12.54 17.90 7.25
C VAL A 117 12.46 17.74 8.77
N ASN A 118 11.77 18.63 9.48
CA ASN A 118 11.55 18.54 10.92
C ASN A 118 10.86 17.22 11.28
N VAL A 119 9.82 16.85 10.53
CA VAL A 119 9.08 15.60 10.74
C VAL A 119 9.97 14.39 10.48
N LEU A 120 10.79 14.43 9.42
CA LEU A 120 11.74 13.35 9.13
C LEU A 120 12.79 13.21 10.25
N ALA A 121 13.30 14.32 10.78
CA ALA A 121 14.24 14.32 11.90
C ALA A 121 13.60 13.73 13.17
N TRP A 122 12.41 14.21 13.53
CA TRP A 122 11.65 13.68 14.66
C TRP A 122 11.34 12.19 14.52
N TYR A 123 10.96 11.75 13.31
CA TYR A 123 10.67 10.33 13.08
C TYR A 123 11.91 9.45 13.18
N LYS A 124 13.08 9.98 12.77
CA LYS A 124 14.36 9.28 12.88
C LYS A 124 14.73 9.00 14.33
N GLU A 125 14.54 9.98 15.22
CA GLU A 125 14.87 9.87 16.65
C GLU A 125 14.08 8.76 17.36
N ARG A 126 12.89 8.41 16.86
CA ARG A 126 12.06 7.33 17.41
C ARG A 126 12.51 5.93 17.02
N GLY A 127 13.33 5.81 15.98
CA GLY A 127 13.83 4.52 15.52
C GLY A 127 12.74 3.51 15.11
N GLY A 128 13.10 2.22 15.20
CA GLY A 128 12.17 1.11 15.05
C GLY A 128 12.27 0.34 13.71
N PRO A 129 11.50 -0.76 13.59
CA PRO A 129 11.60 -1.65 12.44
C PRO A 129 11.24 -0.94 11.13
N LYS A 130 12.05 -1.18 10.08
CA LYS A 130 11.85 -0.64 8.73
C LYS A 130 11.85 0.90 8.69
N LEU A 131 12.53 1.57 9.64
CA LEU A 131 12.64 3.03 9.74
C LEU A 131 12.96 3.67 8.39
N GLN A 132 14.04 3.23 7.73
CA GLN A 132 14.49 3.81 6.46
C GLN A 132 13.41 3.73 5.36
N GLN A 133 12.72 2.60 5.23
CA GLN A 133 11.64 2.44 4.25
C GLN A 133 10.44 3.33 4.59
N ARG A 134 10.09 3.45 5.87
CA ARG A 134 9.00 4.32 6.32
C ARG A 134 9.33 5.79 6.11
N MET A 135 10.57 6.21 6.38
CA MET A 135 11.06 7.56 6.09
C MET A 135 11.04 7.86 4.58
N LYS A 136 11.45 6.90 3.74
CA LYS A 136 11.34 7.04 2.27
C LYS A 136 9.89 7.24 1.83
N ASN A 137 8.99 6.40 2.34
CA ASN A 137 7.56 6.50 2.04
C ASN A 137 6.98 7.83 2.53
N MET A 138 7.32 8.25 3.75
CA MET A 138 6.90 9.52 4.34
C MET A 138 7.36 10.68 3.47
N LYS A 139 8.66 10.76 3.14
CA LYS A 139 9.20 11.81 2.27
C LYS A 139 8.40 11.92 0.97
N ILE A 140 8.29 10.80 0.24
CA ILE A 140 7.64 10.78 -1.07
C ILE A 140 6.19 11.22 -0.94
N HIS A 141 5.42 10.58 -0.06
CA HIS A 141 3.97 10.76 -0.01
C HIS A 141 3.55 12.03 0.73
N CYS A 142 4.22 12.41 1.82
CA CYS A 142 4.02 13.73 2.43
C CYS A 142 4.44 14.82 1.46
N GLY A 143 5.61 14.73 0.84
CA GLY A 143 6.07 15.75 -0.11
C GLY A 143 5.08 15.95 -1.27
N VAL A 144 4.49 14.88 -1.80
CA VAL A 144 3.44 14.97 -2.84
C VAL A 144 2.18 15.66 -2.32
N VAL A 145 1.69 15.30 -1.13
CA VAL A 145 0.48 15.89 -0.55
C VAL A 145 0.70 17.35 -0.18
N LEU A 146 1.83 17.67 0.45
CA LEU A 146 2.17 19.04 0.80
C LEU A 146 2.36 19.89 -0.47
N SER A 147 2.92 19.34 -1.55
CA SER A 147 3.02 20.05 -2.84
C SER A 147 1.65 20.28 -3.48
N GLN A 148 0.64 19.49 -3.11
CA GLN A 148 -0.72 19.65 -3.62
C GLN A 148 -1.47 20.80 -2.94
N PHE A 149 -1.20 21.07 -1.66
CA PHE A 149 -1.97 22.05 -0.87
C PHE A 149 -1.18 23.28 -0.44
N SER A 150 0.14 23.18 -0.30
CA SER A 150 0.97 24.31 0.14
C SER A 150 1.27 25.29 -0.99
N GLN A 151 1.79 26.46 -0.62
CA GLN A 151 2.32 27.44 -1.56
C GLN A 151 3.60 26.96 -2.28
N MET A 152 4.26 25.91 -1.76
CA MET A 152 5.49 25.38 -2.33
C MET A 152 5.20 24.22 -3.28
N ASN A 153 5.38 24.47 -4.57
CA ASN A 153 5.34 23.42 -5.57
C ASN A 153 6.58 22.52 -5.45
N ASP A 154 6.36 21.21 -5.58
CA ASP A 154 7.41 20.19 -5.66
C ASP A 154 8.44 20.20 -4.50
N ILE A 155 7.91 20.14 -3.28
CA ILE A 155 8.68 20.15 -2.01
C ILE A 155 9.80 19.12 -1.98
N ASN A 156 9.55 17.94 -2.56
CA ASN A 156 10.53 16.85 -2.63
C ASN A 156 11.82 17.24 -3.38
N ASN A 157 11.73 18.24 -4.26
CA ASN A 157 12.83 18.74 -5.05
C ASN A 157 13.49 19.99 -4.49
N SER A 158 13.01 20.53 -3.36
CA SER A 158 13.69 21.61 -2.63
C SER A 158 15.13 21.22 -2.26
N SER A 159 16.03 22.21 -2.25
CA SER A 159 17.44 22.00 -1.90
C SER A 159 17.59 21.41 -0.49
N LEU A 160 16.75 21.86 0.44
CA LEU A 160 16.74 21.40 1.83
C LEU A 160 16.35 19.92 1.93
N VAL A 161 15.22 19.52 1.34
CA VAL A 161 14.77 18.12 1.36
C VAL A 161 15.75 17.21 0.63
N LYS A 162 16.33 17.65 -0.49
CA LYS A 162 17.35 16.89 -1.23
C LYS A 162 18.62 16.67 -0.40
N THR A 163 19.14 17.71 0.22
CA THR A 163 20.36 17.64 1.04
C THR A 163 20.15 16.73 2.24
N TYR A 164 19.04 16.91 2.96
CA TYR A 164 18.67 16.04 4.07
C TYR A 164 18.49 14.58 3.61
N SER A 165 17.78 14.36 2.50
CA SER A 165 17.54 13.02 1.95
C SER A 165 18.83 12.28 1.59
N LYS A 166 19.81 13.00 1.00
CA LYS A 166 21.11 12.43 0.67
C LYS A 166 21.87 12.04 1.93
N GLY A 167 21.94 12.93 2.92
CA GLY A 167 22.59 12.67 4.20
C GLY A 167 21.97 11.50 4.99
N GLN A 168 20.69 11.20 4.76
CA GLN A 168 19.97 10.10 5.41
C GLN A 168 19.77 8.85 4.53
N GLY A 169 20.31 8.80 3.32
CA GLY A 169 20.11 7.65 2.41
C GLY A 169 18.65 7.41 2.01
N LEU A 170 17.84 8.48 1.98
CA LEU A 170 16.41 8.48 1.60
C LEU A 170 16.17 8.78 0.12
N SER A 171 17.25 8.96 -0.64
CA SER A 171 17.18 9.07 -2.09
C SER A 171 16.67 7.77 -2.70
N ILE A 172 15.82 7.89 -3.71
CA ILE A 172 15.45 6.75 -4.55
C ILE A 172 16.69 6.48 -5.41
N GLN A 173 17.40 5.39 -5.13
CA GLN A 173 18.36 4.88 -6.10
C GLN A 173 17.56 4.34 -7.27
N SER A 174 17.64 5.00 -8.42
CA SER A 174 17.22 4.38 -9.67
C SER A 174 18.11 3.17 -9.89
N LYS A 175 17.57 1.95 -9.78
CA LYS A 175 18.29 0.79 -10.30
C LYS A 175 18.40 0.99 -11.82
N PRO A 176 19.62 0.94 -12.39
CA PRO A 176 19.75 0.95 -13.84
C PRO A 176 18.97 -0.25 -14.39
N ARG A 177 18.17 -0.01 -15.44
CA ARG A 177 17.35 -1.07 -16.06
C ARG A 177 18.19 -2.12 -16.79
N PHE A 178 19.48 -1.85 -16.98
CA PHE A 178 20.43 -2.74 -17.64
C PHE A 178 21.74 -2.77 -16.85
N PRO A 179 22.41 -3.93 -16.77
CA PRO A 179 23.77 -3.98 -16.27
C PRO A 179 24.67 -3.17 -17.22
N THR A 180 25.51 -2.31 -16.64
CA THR A 180 26.64 -1.70 -17.36
C THR A 180 27.56 -2.84 -17.78
N ILE A 181 27.74 -3.01 -19.09
CA ILE A 181 28.64 -3.98 -19.70
C ILE A 181 30.09 -3.52 -19.49
#